data_AF-A0A329SU67-F1
#
_entry.id   AF-A0A329SU67-F1
#
_cell.length_a   1.000
_cell.length_b   1.000
_cell.length_c   1.000
_cell.angle_alpha   90.00
_cell.angle_beta   90.00
_cell.angle_gamma   90.00
#
_symmetry.space_group_name_H-M   'P 1'
#
loop_
_entity.id
_entity.type
_entity.pdbx_description
1 polymer ?
#
loop_
_entity_poly.entity_id
_entity_poly.type
_entity_poly.pdbx_seq_one_letter_code
_entity_poly.pdbx_strand_id
1 'polypeptide(L)'
;MTSTMTADAKSGGGLERFKGKSYTMWKDKLFAYVNQLDHECQTKLLEKRQPEAKVLMADFLWSNPEKLARRMSMRRSQCGALDKGKGEPPESVK
;
A
#
# COMPACT_ATOMS: atom_id res chain seq x y z
N MET A 1 8.77 32.17 -50.25
CA MET A 1 8.05 31.75 -49.02
C MET A 1 8.60 30.38 -48.63
N THR A 2 9.63 30.35 -47.78
CA THR A 2 10.21 29.11 -47.28
C THR A 2 9.67 28.87 -45.88
N SER A 3 8.71 27.93 -45.78
CA SER A 3 8.19 27.45 -44.51
C SER A 3 9.28 26.64 -43.81
N THR A 4 9.79 27.15 -42.71
CA THR A 4 10.66 26.43 -41.78
C THR A 4 9.88 25.28 -41.14
N MET A 5 10.25 24.04 -41.48
CA MET A 5 9.82 22.86 -40.74
C MET A 5 10.45 22.93 -39.34
N THR A 6 9.64 23.24 -38.33
CA THR A 6 10.04 23.07 -36.94
C THR A 6 10.17 21.58 -36.67
N ALA A 7 11.41 21.10 -36.58
CA ALA A 7 11.70 19.74 -36.17
C ALA A 7 11.11 19.51 -34.77
N ASP A 8 10.13 18.61 -34.70
CA ASP A 8 9.68 17.99 -33.47
C ASP A 8 10.89 17.26 -32.87
N ALA A 9 11.60 17.93 -31.98
CA ALA A 9 12.68 17.35 -31.23
C ALA A 9 12.07 16.22 -30.39
N LYS A 10 12.26 14.98 -30.87
CA LYS A 10 12.14 13.73 -30.11
C LYS A 10 12.43 14.01 -28.64
N SER A 11 11.38 14.05 -27.82
CA SER A 11 11.49 14.13 -26.36
C SER A 11 12.03 12.80 -25.86
N GLY A 12 13.35 12.65 -25.96
CA GLY A 12 14.08 11.49 -25.50
C GLY A 12 14.21 11.51 -23.98
N GLY A 13 13.75 10.43 -23.35
CA GLY A 13 14.30 9.95 -22.07
C GLY A 13 13.84 10.61 -20.77
N GLY A 14 12.90 11.56 -20.80
CA GLY A 14 12.31 12.13 -19.59
C GLY A 14 11.05 11.38 -19.16
N LEU A 15 10.97 10.96 -17.89
CA LEU A 15 9.72 10.46 -17.34
C LEU A 15 8.64 11.53 -17.49
N GLU A 16 7.50 11.20 -18.09
CA GLU A 16 6.40 12.16 -18.32
C GLU A 16 5.99 12.83 -16.99
N ARG A 17 5.66 14.13 -17.05
CA ARG A 17 5.20 14.89 -15.90
C ARG A 17 3.91 14.26 -15.35
N PHE A 18 3.85 14.04 -14.05
CA PHE A 18 2.68 13.50 -13.39
C PHE A 18 2.07 14.54 -12.46
N LYS A 19 0.78 14.87 -12.66
CA LYS A 19 0.07 15.95 -11.94
C LYS A 19 0.87 17.26 -11.90
N GLY A 20 1.49 17.62 -13.02
CA GLY A 20 2.29 18.84 -13.13
C GLY A 20 3.65 18.81 -12.42
N LYS A 21 4.06 17.67 -11.85
CA LYS A 21 5.37 17.47 -11.20
C LYS A 21 6.27 16.59 -12.06
N SER A 22 7.57 16.92 -12.08
CA SER A 22 8.60 16.07 -12.70
C SER A 22 9.20 15.14 -11.64
N TYR A 23 9.54 13.92 -12.05
CA TYR A 23 10.15 12.91 -11.17
C TYR A 23 11.41 12.37 -11.84
N THR A 24 12.48 12.23 -11.06
CA THR A 24 13.78 11.72 -11.55
C THR A 24 13.72 10.23 -11.84
N MET A 25 12.92 9.46 -11.08
CA MET A 25 12.76 8.02 -11.27
C MET A 25 11.29 7.60 -11.30
N TRP A 26 11.00 6.51 -12.01
CA TRP A 26 9.67 5.90 -12.05
C TRP A 26 9.17 5.48 -10.66
N LYS A 27 10.09 5.06 -9.79
CA LYS A 27 9.80 4.68 -8.40
C LYS A 27 9.24 5.87 -7.61
N ASP A 28 9.83 7.05 -7.77
CA ASP A 28 9.38 8.26 -7.05
C ASP A 28 7.98 8.69 -7.53
N LYS A 29 7.72 8.57 -8.83
CA LYS A 29 6.39 8.81 -9.42
C LYS A 29 5.35 7.82 -8.87
N LEU A 30 5.69 6.53 -8.80
CA LEU A 30 4.82 5.50 -8.22
C LEU A 30 4.52 5.78 -6.74
N PHE A 31 5.54 6.08 -5.95
CA PHE A 31 5.37 6.41 -4.53
C PHE A 31 4.47 7.63 -4.33
N ALA A 32 4.67 8.69 -5.11
CA ALA A 32 3.84 9.88 -5.02
C ALA A 32 2.36 9.58 -5.33
N TYR A 33 2.10 8.76 -6.34
CA TYR A 33 0.74 8.34 -6.69
C TYR A 33 0.09 7.51 -5.58
N VAL A 34 0.81 6.52 -5.04
CA VAL A 34 0.29 5.65 -3.99
C VAL A 34 0.02 6.42 -2.69
N ASN A 35 0.91 7.32 -2.28
CA ASN A 35 0.67 8.17 -1.12
C ASN A 35 -0.59 9.02 -1.28
N GLN A 36 -0.86 9.52 -2.49
CA GLN A 36 -2.09 10.26 -2.74
C GLN A 36 -3.34 9.37 -2.62
N LEU A 37 -3.29 8.14 -3.16
CA LEU A 37 -4.40 7.20 -3.01
C LEU A 37 -4.65 6.82 -1.54
N ASP A 38 -3.59 6.58 -0.77
CA ASP A 38 -3.70 6.27 0.65
C ASP A 38 -4.34 7.43 1.42
N HIS A 39 -3.94 8.67 1.13
CA HIS A 39 -4.55 9.87 1.74
C HIS A 39 -6.04 9.98 1.38
N GLU A 40 -6.39 9.85 0.10
CA GLU A 40 -7.79 9.89 -0.35
C GLU A 40 -8.64 8.80 0.31
N CYS A 41 -8.08 7.61 0.51
CA CYS A 41 -8.74 6.53 1.23
C CYS A 41 -8.97 6.88 2.71
N GLN A 42 -7.95 7.38 3.40
CA GLN A 42 -8.06 7.79 4.80
C GLN A 42 -9.06 8.92 4.99
N THR A 43 -9.07 9.92 4.11
CA THR A 43 -10.06 11.01 4.17
C THR A 43 -11.48 10.45 4.07
N LYS A 44 -11.74 9.52 3.14
CA LYS A 44 -13.06 8.87 3.01
C LYS A 44 -13.44 8.03 4.23
N LEU A 45 -12.48 7.41 4.91
CA LEU A 45 -12.74 6.69 6.17
C LEU A 45 -13.13 7.67 7.28
N LEU A 46 -12.41 8.78 7.38
CA LEU A 46 -12.69 9.84 8.36
C LEU A 46 -14.08 10.44 8.14
N GLU A 47 -14.44 10.77 6.91
CA GLU A 47 -15.77 11.27 6.54
C GLU A 47 -16.89 10.29 6.96
N LYS A 48 -16.62 8.99 6.84
CA LYS A 48 -17.55 7.92 7.24
C LYS A 48 -17.49 7.58 8.74
N ARG A 49 -16.69 8.30 9.53
CA ARG A 49 -16.39 8.02 10.95
C ARG A 49 -15.91 6.58 11.18
N GLN A 50 -15.25 6.02 10.18
CA GLN A 50 -14.66 4.69 10.26
C GLN A 50 -13.25 4.79 10.85
N PRO A 51 -12.75 3.71 11.48
CA PRO A 51 -11.37 3.64 11.90
C PRO A 51 -10.40 3.79 10.72
N GLU A 52 -9.24 4.37 10.99
CA GLU A 52 -8.16 4.46 10.01
C GLU A 52 -7.68 3.08 9.55
N ALA A 53 -7.14 3.02 8.34
CA ALA A 53 -6.55 1.81 7.80
C ALA A 53 -5.29 1.44 8.62
N LYS A 54 -5.24 0.20 9.12
CA LYS A 54 -4.10 -0.30 9.90
C LYS A 54 -2.81 -0.47 9.09
N VAL A 55 -2.92 -0.56 7.76
CA VAL A 55 -1.81 -0.71 6.83
C VAL A 55 -2.16 0.01 5.53
N LEU A 56 -1.25 0.83 5.03
CA LEU A 56 -1.37 1.58 3.78
C LEU A 56 -0.59 0.90 2.65
N MET A 57 -0.92 1.22 1.40
CA MET A 57 -0.16 0.68 0.26
C MET A 57 1.29 1.20 0.26
N ALA A 58 1.51 2.44 0.71
CA ALA A 58 2.83 3.00 0.91
C ALA A 58 3.69 2.17 1.88
N ASP A 59 3.08 1.62 2.95
CA ASP A 59 3.79 0.76 3.92
C ASP A 59 4.31 -0.51 3.25
N PHE A 60 3.55 -1.05 2.30
CA PHE A 60 3.97 -2.22 1.54
C PHE A 60 5.14 -1.90 0.62
N LEU A 61 5.06 -0.77 -0.10
CA LEU A 61 6.10 -0.35 -1.02
C LEU A 61 7.40 0.06 -0.33
N TRP A 62 7.31 0.63 0.88
CA TRP A 62 8.47 1.01 1.68
C TRP A 62 9.15 -0.19 2.34
N SER A 63 8.39 -1.26 2.57
CA SER A 63 8.91 -2.44 3.22
C SER A 63 9.79 -3.26 2.27
N ASN A 64 10.95 -3.71 2.78
CA ASN A 64 11.71 -4.75 2.08
C ASN A 64 10.79 -5.99 1.94
N PRO A 65 10.59 -6.54 0.72
CA PRO A 65 9.72 -7.70 0.50
C PRO A 65 10.02 -8.87 1.44
N GLU A 66 11.29 -9.10 1.79
CA GLU A 66 11.68 -10.15 2.75
C GLU A 66 11.22 -9.86 4.20
N LYS A 67 11.21 -8.58 4.58
CA LYS A 67 10.76 -8.12 5.90
C LYS A 67 9.24 -8.18 6.01
N LEU A 68 8.55 -7.87 4.91
CA LEU A 68 7.10 -8.02 4.74
C LEU A 68 6.66 -9.47 4.83
N ALA A 69 7.32 -10.36 4.10
CA ALA A 69 7.04 -11.80 4.12
C ALA A 69 7.18 -12.37 5.54
N ARG A 70 8.24 -12.01 6.27
CA ARG A 70 8.42 -12.40 7.68
C ARG A 70 7.31 -11.87 8.58
N ARG A 71 6.91 -10.60 8.44
CA ARG A 71 5.86 -9.97 9.26
C ARG A 71 4.48 -10.60 9.03
N MET A 72 4.16 -10.96 7.79
CA MET A 72 2.91 -11.65 7.44
C MET A 72 2.94 -13.13 7.83
N SER A 73 4.11 -13.77 7.79
CA SER A 73 4.32 -15.13 8.31
C SER A 73 4.11 -15.21 9.82
N MET A 74 4.59 -14.22 10.58
CA MET A 74 4.40 -14.15 12.05
C MET A 74 2.91 -14.04 12.42
N ARG A 75 2.13 -13.26 11.67
CA ARG A 75 0.67 -13.14 11.91
C ARG A 75 -0.09 -14.43 11.65
N ARG A 76 0.36 -15.26 10.70
CA ARG A 76 -0.27 -16.57 10.40
C ARG A 76 -0.09 -17.57 11.55
N SER A 77 1.02 -17.48 12.29
CA SER A 77 1.27 -18.32 13.47
C SER A 77 0.44 -17.93 14.69
N GLN A 78 0.01 -16.66 14.82
CA GLN A 78 -0.78 -16.20 15.97
C GLN A 78 -2.28 -16.52 15.86
N CYS A 79 -2.82 -16.71 14.65
CA CYS A 79 -4.21 -17.16 14.48
C CYS A 79 -4.44 -18.65 14.83
N GLY A 80 -3.39 -19.41 15.17
CA GLY A 80 -3.48 -20.84 15.52
C GLY A 80 -3.66 -21.14 17.02
N ALA A 81 -3.74 -20.13 17.89
CA ALA A 81 -3.84 -20.31 19.34
C ALA A 81 -5.20 -19.87 19.91
N LEU A 82 -6.29 -20.36 19.31
CA LEU A 82 -7.63 -20.33 19.91
C LEU A 82 -8.27 -21.68 19.60
N ASP A 83 -8.01 -22.66 20.46
CA ASP A 83 -8.99 -23.61 20.99
C ASP A 83 -8.25 -24.75 21.70
N LYS A 84 -8.44 -24.85 23.01
CA LYS A 84 -8.54 -26.10 23.78
C LYS A 84 -9.06 -25.74 25.17
N GLY A 85 -10.33 -25.34 25.20
CA GLY A 85 -11.11 -25.43 26.43
C GLY A 85 -11.25 -26.90 26.81
N LYS A 86 -10.57 -27.32 27.88
CA LYS A 86 -10.75 -28.64 28.48
C LYS A 86 -11.87 -28.49 29.52
N GLY A 87 -13.11 -28.63 29.08
CA GLY A 87 -14.25 -28.79 29.99
C GLY A 87 -14.17 -30.16 30.67
N GLU A 88 -14.04 -30.16 31.99
CA GLU A 88 -14.34 -31.36 32.78
C GLU A 88 -15.86 -31.60 32.77
N PRO A 89 -16.34 -32.85 32.64
CA PRO A 89 -17.76 -33.15 32.79
C PRO A 89 -18.15 -33.13 34.28
N PRO A 90 -19.38 -32.72 34.62
CA PRO A 90 -19.83 -32.75 36.01
C PRO A 90 -19.94 -34.19 36.51
N GLU A 91 -19.28 -34.45 37.64
CA GLU A 91 -19.38 -35.68 38.41
C GLU A 91 -20.84 -35.96 38.75
N SER A 92 -21.30 -37.15 38.39
CA SER A 92 -22.66 -37.59 38.59
C SER A 92 -22.89 -37.86 40.07
N VAL A 93 -23.74 -37.05 40.71
CA VAL A 93 -24.25 -37.33 42.06
C VAL A 93 -25.05 -38.62 42.03
N LYS A 94 -24.64 -39.61 42.82
CA LYS A 94 -25.50 -40.70 43.27
C LYS A 94 -25.13 -41.14 44.67
#